data_AF-A0A5N7CP24-F1
#
_entry.id   AF-A0A5N7CP24-F1
#
_cell.length_a   1.000
_cell.length_b   1.000
_cell.length_c   1.000
_cell.angle_alpha   90.00
_cell.angle_beta   90.00
_cell.angle_gamma   90.00
#
_symmetry.space_group_name_H-M   'P 1'
#
loop_
_entity.id
_entity.type
_entity.pdbx_description
1 polymer ?
#
loop_
_entity_poly.entity_id
_entity_poly.type
_entity_poly.pdbx_seq_one_letter_code
_entity_poly.pdbx_strand_id
1 'polypeptide(L)'
;MSGTNIETLDARMAGLLEALDSHPMVATSPPNPAGVYILDFIRTSHKKLKSLDAYKLQSGDQNAHAELQDIQGHNVLAGQLINGGGPMAQRMAMMGGPVDFVRRLGKRLRRSVLSSLSSR
;
A
#
# COMPACT_ATOMS: atom_id res chain seq x y z
N MET A 1 24.34 -2.32 -5.92
CA MET A 1 23.28 -2.15 -6.94
C MET A 1 21.98 -2.66 -6.35
N SER A 2 21.00 -1.78 -6.20
CA SER A 2 19.84 -1.89 -5.28
C SER A 2 18.69 -2.78 -5.78
N GLY A 3 18.97 -4.02 -6.18
CA GLY A 3 17.92 -5.02 -6.44
C GLY A 3 17.01 -5.25 -5.22
N THR A 4 17.55 -5.05 -4.02
CA THR A 4 16.85 -5.20 -2.74
C THR A 4 15.66 -4.25 -2.58
N ASN A 5 15.62 -3.10 -3.26
CA ASN A 5 14.56 -2.10 -3.04
C ASN A 5 13.25 -2.43 -3.77
N ILE A 6 13.32 -2.95 -5.01
CA ILE A 6 12.13 -3.23 -5.83
C ILE A 6 11.45 -4.51 -5.36
N GLU A 7 12.23 -5.58 -5.11
CA GLU A 7 11.70 -6.84 -4.59
C GLU A 7 11.07 -6.66 -3.21
N THR A 8 11.71 -5.88 -2.33
CA THR A 8 11.14 -5.54 -1.02
C THR A 8 9.87 -4.72 -1.15
N LEU A 9 9.81 -3.77 -2.10
CA LEU A 9 8.62 -2.97 -2.36
C LEU A 9 7.47 -3.83 -2.91
N ASP A 10 7.77 -4.72 -3.87
CA ASP A 10 6.81 -5.67 -4.45
C ASP A 10 6.22 -6.58 -3.37
N ALA A 11 7.07 -7.18 -2.54
CA ALA A 11 6.64 -8.03 -1.43
C ALA A 11 5.77 -7.29 -0.42
N ARG A 12 6.12 -6.03 -0.09
CA ARG A 12 5.30 -5.19 0.82
C ARG A 12 3.95 -4.85 0.21
N MET A 13 3.90 -4.47 -1.06
CA MET A 13 2.65 -4.14 -1.75
C MET A 13 1.75 -5.37 -1.89
N ALA A 14 2.33 -6.53 -2.24
CA ALA A 14 1.61 -7.80 -2.30
C ALA A 14 1.01 -8.17 -0.93
N GLY A 15 1.78 -8.08 0.15
CA GLY A 15 1.29 -8.35 1.50
C GLY A 15 0.19 -7.39 1.96
N LEU A 16 0.26 -6.11 1.56
CA LEU A 16 -0.81 -5.14 1.83
C LEU A 16 -2.10 -5.49 1.08
N LEU A 17 -1.99 -5.91 -0.19
CA LEU A 17 -3.14 -6.33 -0.99
C LEU A 17 -3.82 -7.55 -0.40
N GLU A 18 -3.06 -8.59 -0.07
CA GLU A 18 -3.59 -9.83 0.53
C GLU A 18 -4.32 -9.54 1.86
N ALA A 19 -3.72 -8.72 2.71
CA ALA A 19 -4.30 -8.35 3.99
C ALA A 19 -5.51 -7.42 3.87
N LEU A 20 -5.62 -6.63 2.79
CA LEU A 20 -6.79 -5.81 2.50
C LEU A 20 -7.93 -6.64 1.89
N ASP A 21 -7.64 -7.53 0.95
CA ASP A 21 -8.64 -8.39 0.30
C ASP A 21 -9.31 -9.33 1.31
N SER A 22 -8.52 -9.88 2.24
CA SER A 22 -9.02 -10.75 3.31
C SER A 22 -9.70 -9.98 4.46
N HIS A 23 -9.71 -8.63 4.42
CA HIS A 23 -10.20 -7.86 5.54
C HIS A 23 -11.74 -7.77 5.56
N PRO A 24 -12.42 -8.15 6.67
CA PRO A 24 -13.88 -8.17 6.75
C PRO A 24 -14.54 -6.83 6.44
N MET A 25 -13.84 -5.72 6.67
CA MET A 25 -14.35 -4.36 6.44
C MET A 25 -14.15 -3.84 5.00
N VAL A 26 -13.37 -4.55 4.18
CA VAL A 26 -13.37 -4.39 2.71
C VAL A 26 -14.46 -5.29 2.12
N ALA A 27 -14.64 -6.47 2.70
CA ALA A 27 -15.69 -7.44 2.36
C ALA A 27 -17.06 -7.16 3.03
N THR A 28 -17.29 -5.98 3.64
CA THR A 28 -18.62 -5.64 4.18
C THR A 28 -19.63 -5.49 3.04
N SER A 29 -20.91 -5.73 3.33
CA SER A 29 -22.01 -5.40 2.41
C SER A 29 -22.90 -4.34 3.05
N PRO A 30 -22.97 -3.10 2.50
CA PRO A 30 -22.17 -2.61 1.37
C PRO A 30 -20.68 -2.40 1.73
N PRO A 31 -19.77 -2.47 0.74
CA PRO A 31 -18.34 -2.31 0.96
C PRO A 31 -18.00 -0.89 1.37
N ASN A 32 -17.01 -0.74 2.26
CA ASN A 32 -16.61 0.56 2.74
C ASN A 32 -15.90 1.37 1.63
N PRO A 33 -16.37 2.57 1.24
CA PRO A 33 -15.78 3.35 0.14
C PRO A 33 -14.29 3.67 0.34
N ALA A 34 -13.86 3.94 1.58
CA ALA A 34 -12.45 4.20 1.87
C ALA A 34 -11.59 2.94 1.75
N GLY A 35 -12.15 1.77 2.11
CA GLY A 35 -11.48 0.48 1.96
C GLY A 35 -11.28 0.10 0.50
N VAL A 36 -12.32 0.27 -0.33
CA VAL A 36 -12.26 0.04 -1.78
C VAL A 36 -11.25 0.99 -2.42
N TYR A 37 -11.28 2.28 -2.07
CA TYR A 37 -10.32 3.26 -2.58
C TYR A 37 -8.86 2.88 -2.27
N ILE A 38 -8.57 2.52 -1.01
CA ILE A 38 -7.21 2.14 -0.61
C ILE A 38 -6.75 0.88 -1.34
N LEU A 39 -7.64 -0.12 -1.47
CA LEU A 39 -7.35 -1.36 -2.19
C LEU A 39 -7.02 -1.07 -3.67
N ASP A 40 -7.87 -0.31 -4.36
CA ASP A 40 -7.66 0.03 -5.77
C ASP A 40 -6.41 0.88 -5.99
N PHE A 41 -6.12 1.81 -5.07
CA PHE A 41 -4.93 2.64 -5.09
C PHE A 41 -3.65 1.80 -5.01
N ILE A 42 -3.60 0.83 -4.09
CA ILE A 42 -2.45 -0.08 -3.95
C ILE A 42 -2.36 -1.03 -5.14
N ARG A 43 -3.48 -1.59 -5.62
CA ARG A 43 -3.51 -2.48 -6.80
C ARG A 43 -2.95 -1.78 -8.03
N THR A 44 -3.38 -0.55 -8.28
CA THR A 44 -2.92 0.25 -9.42
C THR A 44 -1.43 0.54 -9.32
N SER A 45 -0.95 0.89 -8.12
CA SER A 45 0.47 1.18 -7.90
C SER A 45 1.33 -0.08 -8.03
N HIS A 46 0.84 -1.24 -7.58
CA HIS A 46 1.53 -2.52 -7.68
C HIS A 46 1.63 -2.99 -9.13
N LYS A 47 0.57 -2.80 -9.90
CA LYS A 47 0.57 -3.07 -11.35
C LYS A 47 1.62 -2.22 -12.07
N LYS A 48 1.76 -0.94 -11.72
CA LYS A 48 2.79 -0.06 -12.26
C LYS A 48 4.21 -0.52 -11.91
N LEU A 49 4.43 -0.96 -10.67
CA LEU A 49 5.72 -1.52 -10.25
C LEU A 49 6.13 -2.72 -11.11
N LYS A 50 5.19 -3.64 -11.36
CA LYS A 50 5.43 -4.83 -12.18
C LYS A 50 5.65 -4.54 -13.66
N SER A 51 5.20 -3.37 -14.15
CA SER A 51 5.44 -2.94 -15.54
C SER A 51 6.73 -2.16 -15.72
N LEU A 52 7.48 -1.85 -14.65
CA LEU A 52 8.75 -1.14 -14.79
C LEU A 52 9.75 -2.00 -15.56
N ASP A 53 10.41 -1.37 -16.52
CA ASP A 53 11.48 -1.99 -17.29
C ASP A 53 12.76 -2.02 -16.44
N ALA A 54 13.13 -3.22 -16.00
CA ALA A 54 14.32 -3.45 -15.20
C ALA A 54 15.62 -3.02 -15.92
N TYR A 55 15.66 -3.14 -17.24
CA TYR A 55 16.83 -2.73 -18.03
C TYR A 55 16.98 -1.21 -18.04
N LYS A 56 15.88 -0.47 -18.21
CA LYS A 56 15.87 1.00 -18.12
C LYS A 56 16.28 1.52 -16.75
N LEU A 57 15.83 0.86 -15.68
CA LEU A 57 16.25 1.19 -14.32
C LEU A 57 17.76 0.97 -14.13
N GLN A 58 18.29 -0.15 -14.63
CA GLN A 58 19.71 -0.47 -14.56
C GLN A 58 20.58 0.48 -15.40
N SER A 59 20.08 0.93 -16.55
CA SER A 59 20.78 1.87 -17.43
C SER A 59 20.70 3.34 -16.96
N GLY A 60 19.96 3.62 -15.88
CA GLY A 60 19.86 4.96 -15.29
C GLY A 60 18.86 5.88 -16.00
N ASP A 61 17.89 5.31 -16.72
CA ASP A 61 16.83 6.07 -17.39
C ASP A 61 16.03 6.90 -16.39
N GLN A 62 16.05 8.23 -16.57
CA GLN A 62 15.46 9.17 -15.61
C GLN A 62 13.95 8.99 -15.48
N ASN A 63 13.26 8.61 -16.55
CA ASN A 63 11.81 8.40 -16.52
C ASN A 63 11.46 7.15 -15.72
N ALA A 64 12.18 6.06 -15.93
CA ALA A 64 12.00 4.82 -15.15
C ALA A 64 12.28 5.05 -13.65
N HIS A 65 13.32 5.84 -13.32
CA HIS A 65 13.61 6.20 -11.93
C HIS A 65 12.55 7.14 -11.32
N ALA A 66 12.01 8.10 -12.09
CA ALA A 66 10.92 8.95 -11.64
C ALA A 66 9.64 8.14 -11.36
N GLU A 67 9.28 7.21 -12.25
CA GLU A 67 8.14 6.30 -12.03
C GLU A 67 8.33 5.43 -10.78
N LEU A 68 9.55 4.93 -10.56
CA LEU A 68 9.86 4.18 -9.33
C LEU A 68 9.73 5.04 -8.08
N GLN A 69 10.18 6.30 -8.11
CA GLN A 69 10.01 7.25 -7.00
C GLN A 69 8.53 7.55 -6.72
N ASP A 70 7.72 7.73 -7.74
CA ASP A 70 6.27 7.92 -7.60
C ASP A 70 5.61 6.72 -6.93
N ILE A 71 5.97 5.49 -7.34
CA ILE A 71 5.45 4.26 -6.73
C ILE A 71 5.88 4.16 -5.26
N GLN A 72 7.12 4.52 -4.93
CA GLN A 72 7.59 4.57 -3.54
C GLN A 72 6.78 5.59 -2.72
N GLY A 73 6.53 6.78 -3.28
CA GLY A 73 5.68 7.80 -2.68
C GLY A 73 4.25 7.31 -2.44
N HIS A 74 3.65 6.64 -3.42
CA HIS A 74 2.33 6.02 -3.28
C HIS A 74 2.31 4.94 -2.21
N ASN A 75 3.36 4.12 -2.10
CA ASN A 75 3.44 3.11 -1.05
C ASN A 75 3.54 3.74 0.36
N VAL A 76 4.26 4.85 0.50
CA VAL A 76 4.30 5.63 1.76
C VAL A 76 2.92 6.21 2.07
N LEU A 77 2.25 6.82 1.09
CA LEU A 77 0.91 7.37 1.24
C LEU A 77 -0.11 6.29 1.59
N ALA A 78 -0.07 5.12 0.96
CA ALA A 78 -0.92 3.98 1.30
C ALA A 78 -0.69 3.54 2.75
N GLY A 79 0.56 3.47 3.20
CA GLY A 79 0.90 3.19 4.59
C GLY A 79 0.37 4.26 5.57
N GLN A 80 0.49 5.55 5.23
CA GLN A 80 -0.06 6.64 6.03
C GLN A 80 -1.58 6.57 6.10
N LEU A 81 -2.23 6.39 4.94
CA LEU A 81 -3.65 6.16 4.81
C LEU A 81 -4.05 5.04 5.74
N ILE A 82 -3.54 3.81 5.56
CA ILE A 82 -3.81 2.64 6.41
C ILE A 82 -3.58 2.90 7.92
N ASN A 83 -2.66 3.76 8.31
CA ASN A 83 -2.45 4.08 9.73
C ASN A 83 -3.37 5.20 10.26
N GLY A 84 -4.28 5.73 9.42
CA GLY A 84 -5.14 6.86 9.72
C GLY A 84 -4.38 8.18 9.83
N GLY A 85 -3.21 8.27 9.18
CA GLY A 85 -2.30 9.40 9.22
C GLY A 85 -2.31 10.21 7.93
N GLY A 86 -1.93 11.48 8.05
CA GLY A 86 -1.77 12.40 6.93
C GLY A 86 -3.06 13.12 6.52
N PRO A 87 -2.94 14.19 5.70
CA PRO A 87 -4.06 15.04 5.33
C PRO A 87 -5.17 14.31 4.57
N MET A 88 -4.80 13.31 3.76
CA MET A 88 -5.76 12.52 2.98
C MET A 88 -6.62 11.62 3.87
N ALA A 89 -6.03 10.98 4.88
CA ALA A 89 -6.78 10.19 5.85
C ALA A 89 -7.72 11.06 6.69
N GLN A 90 -7.30 12.27 7.05
CA GLN A 90 -8.14 13.26 7.73
C GLN A 90 -9.27 13.79 6.83
N ARG A 91 -9.04 14.01 5.53
CA ARG A 91 -10.13 14.39 4.62
C ARG A 91 -11.15 13.27 4.46
N MET A 92 -10.69 12.03 4.34
CA MET A 92 -11.57 10.86 4.34
C MET A 92 -12.39 10.76 5.63
N ALA A 93 -11.79 11.11 6.78
CA ALA A 93 -12.50 11.25 8.05
C ALA A 93 -13.70 12.20 7.97
N MET A 94 -13.43 13.40 7.45
CA MET A 94 -14.35 14.53 7.48
C MET A 94 -15.50 14.34 6.50
N MET A 95 -15.29 13.59 5.42
CA MET A 95 -16.36 13.23 4.46
C MET A 95 -17.23 12.05 4.91
N GLY A 96 -17.22 11.70 6.20
CA GLY A 96 -17.98 10.58 6.75
C GLY A 96 -17.33 9.21 6.54
N GLY A 97 -16.07 9.17 6.07
CA GLY A 97 -15.28 7.94 5.97
C GLY A 97 -14.75 7.51 7.35
N PRO A 98 -14.77 6.22 7.70
CA PRO A 98 -14.46 5.82 9.06
C PRO A 98 -12.95 5.80 9.29
N VAL A 99 -12.43 6.84 9.94
CA VAL A 99 -11.03 6.88 10.43
C VAL A 99 -10.71 5.68 11.30
N ASP A 100 -11.68 5.21 12.07
CA ASP A 100 -11.50 4.05 12.95
C ASP A 100 -11.38 2.74 12.18
N PHE A 101 -11.92 2.62 10.97
CA PHE A 101 -11.68 1.47 10.10
C PHE A 101 -10.19 1.41 9.74
N VAL A 102 -9.70 2.52 9.22
CA VAL A 102 -8.34 2.67 8.74
C VAL A 102 -7.37 2.50 9.92
N ARG A 103 -7.58 3.20 11.03
CA ARG A 103 -6.77 3.04 12.26
C ARG A 103 -6.78 1.60 12.82
N ARG A 104 -7.89 0.87 12.73
CA ARG A 104 -7.97 -0.55 13.13
C ARG A 104 -7.22 -1.47 12.18
N LEU A 105 -7.29 -1.21 10.88
CA LEU A 105 -6.55 -1.92 9.85
C LEU A 105 -5.03 -1.81 10.09
N GLY A 106 -4.51 -0.59 10.31
CA GLY A 106 -3.10 -0.36 10.63
C GLY A 106 -2.62 -1.09 11.89
N LYS A 107 -3.43 -1.10 12.97
CA LYS A 107 -3.10 -1.84 14.21
C LYS A 107 -3.06 -3.37 14.05
N ARG A 108 -3.76 -3.94 13.05
CA ARG A 108 -3.81 -5.40 12.82
C ARG A 108 -2.79 -5.86 11.78
N LEU A 109 -2.56 -5.08 10.73
CA LEU A 109 -1.46 -5.28 9.77
C LEU A 109 -0.10 -5.32 10.46
N ARG A 110 0.14 -4.39 11.40
CA ARG A 110 1.36 -4.39 12.23
C ARG A 110 1.54 -5.70 13.01
N ARG A 111 0.45 -6.30 13.51
CA ARG A 111 0.52 -7.60 14.20
C ARG A 111 0.83 -8.76 13.25
N SER A 112 0.26 -8.77 12.05
CA SER A 112 0.49 -9.80 11.03
C SER A 112 1.93 -9.80 10.49
N VAL A 113 2.53 -8.62 10.32
CA VAL A 113 3.92 -8.49 9.83
C VAL A 113 4.93 -8.79 10.95
N LEU A 114 4.60 -8.52 12.21
CA LEU A 114 5.47 -8.88 13.35
C LEU A 114 5.43 -10.38 13.67
N SER A 115 4.30 -11.07 13.47
CA SER A 115 4.21 -12.52 13.71
C SER A 115 4.98 -13.36 12.69
N SER A 116 5.13 -12.88 11.45
CA SER A 116 5.92 -13.59 10.42
C SER A 116 7.44 -13.48 10.63
N LEU A 117 7.90 -12.51 11.43
CA LEU A 117 9.32 -12.32 11.77
C LEU A 117 9.74 -13.04 13.07
N SER A 118 8.79 -13.40 13.93
CA SER A 118 9.07 -14.11 15.19
C SER A 118 8.99 -15.64 15.07
N SER A 119 8.68 -16.17 13.87
CA SER A 119 8.55 -17.61 13.59
C SER A 119 9.72 -18.17 12.77
N ARG A 120 10.89 -17.53 12.82
CA ARG A 120 12.14 -18.04 12.25
C ARG A 120 13.16 -18.30 13.35
#